data_AF-A0A4U1EXN8-F1
#
_entry.id   AF-A0A4U1EXN8-F1
#
_cell.length_a   1.000
_cell.length_b   1.000
_cell.length_c   1.000
_cell.angle_alpha   90.00
_cell.angle_beta   90.00
_cell.angle_gamma   90.00
#
_symmetry.space_group_name_H-M   'P 1'
#
loop_
_entity.id
_entity.type
_entity.pdbx_description
1 polymer ?
#
loop_
_entity_poly.entity_id
_entity_poly.type
_entity_poly.pdbx_seq_one_letter_code
_entity_poly.pdbx_strand_id
1 'polypeptide(L)'
;SGRQLSEVFIQLPSRKELPEYYELIRKPVDFKKIKERIRNHKYRSLGDLEKDVMLLCHNAQTFNLEGSQIYEDSIVLQSVFKSARQKIAKEEESEDESNEEEDEEEEDESES
;
A
#
# COMPACT_ATOMS: atom_id res chain seq x y z
N SER A 1 5.66 -1.64 22.64
CA SER A 1 5.59 -0.22 22.24
C SER A 1 4.20 0.15 21.69
N GLY A 2 3.51 -0.65 20.88
CA GLY A 2 2.11 -0.37 20.48
C GLY A 2 1.89 0.88 19.60
N ARG A 3 2.97 1.58 19.25
CA ARG A 3 2.98 2.78 18.40
C ARG A 3 2.51 2.46 16.98
N GLN A 4 1.61 3.27 16.44
CA GLN A 4 1.17 3.19 15.06
C GLN A 4 2.18 3.89 14.15
N LEU A 5 2.84 3.13 13.26
CA LEU A 5 3.88 3.66 12.38
C LEU A 5 3.32 4.63 11.32
N SER A 6 2.07 4.44 10.90
CA SER A 6 1.46 5.18 9.81
C SER A 6 1.01 6.61 10.16
N GLU A 7 0.98 6.97 11.44
CA GLU A 7 0.34 8.20 11.93
C GLU A 7 0.86 9.48 11.22
N VAL A 8 2.17 9.63 11.12
CA VAL A 8 2.82 10.78 10.46
C VAL A 8 2.68 10.80 8.94
N PHE A 9 2.25 9.69 8.35
CA PHE A 9 2.06 9.53 6.90
C PHE A 9 0.60 9.70 6.46
N ILE A 10 -0.32 9.90 7.41
CA ILE A 10 -1.75 10.03 7.11
C ILE A 10 -2.04 11.31 6.34
N GLN A 11 -1.43 12.43 6.75
CA GLN A 11 -1.67 13.75 6.19
C GLN A 11 -0.35 14.52 6.15
N LEU A 12 0.06 14.95 4.96
CA LEU A 12 1.21 15.86 4.84
C LEU A 12 0.90 17.21 5.50
N PRO A 13 1.91 17.86 6.14
CA PRO A 13 1.82 19.26 6.51
C PRO A 13 1.51 20.12 5.29
N SER A 14 0.78 21.21 5.44
CA SER A 14 0.49 22.10 4.32
C SER A 14 1.75 22.82 3.80
N ARG A 15 1.71 23.32 2.56
CA ARG A 15 2.78 24.15 1.98
C ARG A 15 3.15 25.39 2.81
N LYS A 16 2.22 25.86 3.66
CA LYS A 16 2.47 27.00 4.56
C LYS A 16 3.21 26.57 5.82
N GLU A 17 2.94 25.36 6.30
CA GLU A 17 3.54 24.81 7.53
C GLU A 17 4.95 24.26 7.28
N LEU A 18 5.19 23.69 6.10
CA LEU A 18 6.47 23.07 5.77
C LEU A 18 6.86 23.29 4.29
N PRO A 19 7.14 24.55 3.88
CA PRO A 19 7.44 24.88 2.48
C PRO A 19 8.63 24.09 1.90
N GLU A 20 9.68 23.86 2.69
CA GLU A 20 10.91 23.16 2.29
C GLU A 20 10.65 21.74 1.81
N TYR A 21 9.65 21.05 2.38
CA TYR A 21 9.24 19.73 1.93
C TYR A 21 8.76 19.77 0.48
N TYR A 22 8.02 20.81 0.12
CA TYR A 22 7.45 20.95 -1.21
C TYR A 22 8.39 21.56 -2.24
N GLU A 23 9.49 22.15 -1.80
CA GLU A 23 10.60 22.57 -2.66
C GLU A 23 11.46 21.36 -3.06
N LEU A 24 11.71 20.45 -2.11
CA LEU A 24 12.51 19.25 -2.35
C LEU A 24 11.70 18.13 -3.03
N ILE A 25 10.49 17.84 -2.52
CA ILE A 25 9.69 16.69 -2.95
C ILE A 25 8.79 17.06 -4.12
N ARG A 26 9.13 16.53 -5.29
CA ARG A 26 8.46 16.83 -6.57
C ARG A 26 7.04 16.26 -6.67
N LYS A 27 6.78 15.11 -6.06
CA LYS A 27 5.48 14.42 -6.12
C LYS A 27 4.99 14.06 -4.71
N PRO A 28 4.50 15.03 -3.92
CA PRO A 28 3.98 14.79 -2.58
C PRO A 28 2.76 13.87 -2.63
N VAL A 29 2.68 12.92 -1.69
CA VAL A 29 1.55 12.02 -1.50
C VAL A 29 1.48 11.57 -0.03
N ASP A 30 0.27 11.43 0.51
CA ASP A 30 -0.02 10.89 1.83
C ASP A 30 -1.07 9.76 1.74
N PHE A 31 -1.29 9.04 2.84
CA PHE A 31 -2.30 7.99 2.86
C PHE A 31 -3.72 8.50 2.68
N LYS A 32 -4.02 9.76 3.04
CA LYS A 32 -5.33 10.36 2.72
C LYS A 32 -5.55 10.46 1.22
N LYS A 33 -4.54 10.89 0.46
CA LYS A 33 -4.60 10.97 -1.01
C LYS A 33 -4.69 9.59 -1.65
N ILE A 34 -3.95 8.61 -1.11
CA ILE A 34 -4.03 7.22 -1.58
C ILE A 34 -5.44 6.66 -1.35
N LYS A 35 -6.01 6.84 -0.15
CA LYS A 35 -7.39 6.43 0.16
C LYS A 35 -8.43 7.11 -0.76
N GLU A 36 -8.24 8.38 -1.05
CA GLU A 36 -9.08 9.13 -2.02
C GLU A 36 -8.99 8.50 -3.42
N ARG A 37 -7.79 8.15 -3.89
CA ARG A 37 -7.57 7.50 -5.19
C ARG A 37 -8.18 6.11 -5.27
N ILE A 38 -8.14 5.32 -4.18
CA ILE A 38 -8.85 4.03 -4.08
C ILE A 38 -10.35 4.24 -4.27
N ARG A 39 -10.96 5.11 -3.46
CA ARG A 39 -12.41 5.40 -3.52
C ARG A 39 -12.88 5.91 -4.88
N ASN A 40 -12.01 6.63 -5.58
CA ASN A 40 -12.32 7.20 -6.90
C ASN A 40 -11.91 6.26 -8.06
N HIS A 41 -11.63 4.98 -7.78
CA HIS A 41 -11.25 3.95 -8.74
C HIS A 41 -10.10 4.38 -9.67
N LYS A 42 -9.11 5.10 -9.13
CA LYS A 42 -7.97 5.62 -9.89
C LYS A 42 -6.86 4.60 -10.09
N TYR A 43 -6.82 3.55 -9.29
CA TYR A 43 -5.90 2.43 -9.47
C TYR A 43 -6.58 1.35 -10.30
N ARG A 44 -5.89 0.90 -11.37
CA ARG A 44 -6.40 -0.18 -12.24
C ARG A 44 -5.84 -1.54 -11.84
N SER A 45 -4.83 -1.55 -10.99
CA SER A 45 -4.19 -2.74 -10.46
C SER A 45 -3.62 -2.47 -9.06
N LEU A 46 -3.35 -3.55 -8.31
CA LEU A 46 -2.58 -3.47 -7.06
C LEU A 46 -1.18 -2.88 -7.30
N GLY A 47 -0.61 -3.07 -8.50
CA GLY A 47 0.66 -2.45 -8.88
C GLY A 47 0.60 -0.92 -8.93
N ASP A 48 -0.54 -0.33 -9.27
CA ASP A 48 -0.69 1.14 -9.27
C ASP A 48 -0.80 1.70 -7.85
N LEU A 49 -1.49 0.98 -6.96
CA LEU A 49 -1.49 1.29 -5.54
C LEU A 49 -0.09 1.20 -4.94
N GLU A 50 0.64 0.12 -5.25
CA GLU A 50 2.02 -0.07 -4.78
C GLU A 50 2.93 1.08 -5.18
N LYS A 51 2.86 1.55 -6.43
CA LYS A 51 3.68 2.69 -6.88
C LYS A 51 3.49 3.92 -6.00
N ASP A 52 2.27 4.23 -5.58
CA ASP A 52 2.00 5.38 -4.71
C ASP A 52 2.44 5.15 -3.26
N VAL A 53 2.29 3.93 -2.73
CA VAL A 53 2.78 3.60 -1.37
C VAL A 53 4.31 3.62 -1.33
N MET A 54 4.98 3.09 -2.36
CA MET A 54 6.43 3.18 -2.49
C MET A 54 6.89 4.62 -2.66
N LEU A 55 6.17 5.45 -3.43
CA LEU A 55 6.45 6.87 -3.58
C LEU A 55 6.32 7.62 -2.25
N LEU A 56 5.28 7.35 -1.46
CA LEU A 56 5.10 7.91 -0.12
C LEU A 56 6.32 7.63 0.76
N CYS A 57 6.76 6.36 0.81
CA CYS A 57 7.90 5.95 1.63
C CYS A 57 9.22 6.55 1.10
N HIS A 58 9.41 6.55 -0.22
CA HIS A 58 10.60 7.14 -0.84
C HIS A 58 10.71 8.66 -0.59
N ASN A 59 9.59 9.39 -0.66
CA ASN A 59 9.56 10.80 -0.32
C ASN A 59 9.97 11.03 1.14
N ALA A 60 9.50 10.18 2.05
CA ALA A 60 9.89 10.25 3.46
C ALA A 60 11.39 10.00 3.64
N GLN A 61 11.96 9.01 2.96
CA GLN A 61 13.39 8.69 2.98
C GLN A 61 14.25 9.77 2.34
N THR A 62 13.70 10.49 1.35
CA THR A 62 14.40 11.59 0.67
C THR A 62 14.48 12.85 1.54
N PHE A 63 13.40 13.15 2.26
CA PHE A 63 13.34 14.36 3.08
C PHE A 63 13.95 14.17 4.47
N ASN A 64 13.79 13.00 5.08
CA ASN A 64 14.24 12.74 6.45
C ASN A 64 15.63 12.12 6.45
N LEU A 65 16.41 12.42 7.50
CA LEU A 65 17.74 11.84 7.68
C LEU A 65 17.66 10.33 7.92
N GLU A 66 18.60 9.59 7.35
CA GLU A 66 18.79 8.16 7.63
C GLU A 66 18.96 7.92 9.14
N GLY A 67 18.33 6.86 9.67
CA GLY A 67 18.28 6.57 11.11
C GLY A 67 17.27 7.41 11.91
N SER A 68 16.64 8.42 11.32
CA SER A 68 15.52 9.11 11.98
C SER A 68 14.28 8.22 12.05
N GLN A 69 13.42 8.45 13.04
CA GLN A 69 12.24 7.61 13.26
C GLN A 69 11.32 7.55 12.03
N ILE A 70 11.09 8.68 11.34
CA ILE A 70 10.24 8.72 10.14
C ILE A 70 10.89 7.95 8.98
N TYR A 71 12.21 8.04 8.85
CA TYR A 71 12.96 7.27 7.86
C TYR A 71 12.81 5.76 8.11
N GLU A 72 13.08 5.30 9.33
CA GLU A 72 12.95 3.88 9.69
C GLU A 72 11.51 3.38 9.59
N ASP A 73 10.54 4.17 10.03
CA ASP A 73 9.12 3.83 9.92
C ASP A 73 8.70 3.61 8.47
N SER A 74 9.23 4.40 7.53
CA SER A 74 8.94 4.24 6.10
C SER A 74 9.47 2.92 5.53
N ILE A 75 10.62 2.43 6.00
CA ILE A 75 11.19 1.14 5.58
C ILE A 75 10.33 -0.01 6.09
N VAL A 76 9.90 0.08 7.35
CA VAL A 76 9.01 -0.93 7.94
C VAL A 76 7.67 -0.94 7.19
N LEU A 77 7.10 0.23 6.88
CA LEU A 77 5.85 0.33 6.11
C LEU A 77 5.98 -0.26 4.70
N GLN A 78 7.11 -0.08 4.02
CA GLN A 78 7.36 -0.74 2.72
C GLN A 78 7.30 -2.26 2.84
N SER A 79 7.96 -2.81 3.87
CA SER A 79 7.97 -4.25 4.14
C SER A 79 6.58 -4.78 4.46
N VAL A 80 5.85 -4.09 5.34
CA VAL A 80 4.47 -4.42 5.71
C VAL A 80 3.56 -4.43 4.49
N PHE A 81 3.66 -3.43 3.61
CA PHE A 81 2.86 -3.37 2.40
C PHE A 81 3.14 -4.55 1.46
N LYS A 82 4.42 -4.86 1.22
CA LYS A 82 4.80 -5.98 0.35
C LYS A 82 4.31 -7.32 0.89
N SER A 83 4.46 -7.55 2.19
CA SER A 83 3.96 -8.76 2.84
C SER A 83 2.44 -8.86 2.79
N ALA A 84 1.72 -7.74 3.03
CA ALA A 84 0.27 -7.71 2.92
C ALA A 84 -0.20 -8.01 1.48
N ARG A 85 0.45 -7.42 0.47
CA ARG A 85 0.15 -7.68 -0.94
C ARG A 85 0.36 -9.16 -1.30
N GLN A 86 1.48 -9.74 -0.88
CA GLN A 86 1.77 -11.16 -1.14
C GLN A 86 0.77 -12.08 -0.46
N LYS A 87 0.34 -11.75 0.75
CA LYS A 87 -0.66 -12.54 1.48
C LYS A 87 -2.00 -12.52 0.74
N ILE A 88 -2.49 -11.35 0.34
CA ILE A 88 -3.76 -11.19 -0.38
C ILE A 88 -3.71 -11.95 -1.72
N ALA A 89 -2.62 -11.81 -2.49
CA ALA A 89 -2.50 -12.50 -3.77
C ALA A 89 -2.53 -14.03 -3.64
N LYS A 90 -1.97 -14.59 -2.56
CA LYS A 90 -2.03 -16.02 -2.28
C LYS A 90 -3.40 -16.51 -1.83
N GLU A 91 -4.12 -15.67 -1.09
CA GLU A 91 -5.49 -15.98 -0.67
C GLU A 91 -6.43 -16.02 -1.89
N GLU A 92 -6.27 -15.08 -2.83
CA GLU A 92 -7.00 -15.09 -4.12
C GLU A 92 -6.71 -16.36 -4.93
N GLU A 93 -5.44 -16.78 -5.06
CA GLU A 93 -5.06 -18.03 -5.76
C GLU A 93 -5.69 -19.27 -5.11
N SER A 94 -5.72 -19.35 -3.78
CA SER A 94 -6.31 -20.50 -3.09
C SER A 94 -7.84 -20.57 -3.15
N GLU A 95 -8.52 -19.42 -3.26
CA GLU A 95 -9.97 -19.36 -3.41
C GLU A 95 -10.41 -19.78 -4.83
N ASP A 96 -9.63 -19.40 -5.84
CA ASP A 96 -9.86 -19.82 -7.23
C ASP A 96 -9.65 -21.35 -7.40
N GLU A 97 -8.58 -21.91 -6.83
CA GLU A 97 -8.34 -23.38 -6.85
C GLU A 97 -9.47 -24.17 -6.16
N SER A 98 -9.99 -23.68 -5.03
CA SER A 98 -11.10 -24.37 -4.35
C SER A 98 -12.42 -24.31 -5.11
N ASN A 99 -12.69 -23.24 -5.85
CA ASN A 99 -13.92 -23.14 -6.66
C ASN A 99 -13.84 -24.02 -7.90
N GLU A 100 -12.66 -24.13 -8.53
CA GLU A 100 -12.46 -25.04 -9.68
C GLU A 100 -12.63 -26.51 -9.28
N GLU A 101 -12.16 -26.92 -8.09
CA GLU A 101 -12.38 -28.26 -7.56
C GLU A 101 -13.87 -28.55 -7.24
N GLU A 102 -14.61 -27.58 -6.67
CA GLU A 102 -16.05 -27.73 -6.42
C GLU A 102 -16.88 -27.82 -7.73
N ASP A 103 -16.53 -27.03 -8.75
CA ASP A 103 -17.20 -27.08 -10.06
C ASP A 103 -16.95 -28.41 -10.80
N GLU A 104 -15.73 -28.98 -10.69
CA GLU A 104 -15.42 -30.31 -11.26
C GLU A 104 -16.15 -31.45 -10.52
N GLU A 105 -16.29 -31.39 -9.19
CA GLU A 105 -17.03 -32.38 -8.40
C GLU A 105 -18.55 -32.36 -8.69
N GLU A 106 -19.15 -31.19 -8.90
CA GLU A 106 -20.58 -31.07 -9.26
C GLU A 106 -20.87 -31.55 -10.70
N GLU A 107 -19.95 -31.36 -11.65
CA GLU A 107 -20.09 -31.89 -13.01
C GLU A 107 -20.07 -33.43 -13.03
N ASP A 108 -19.16 -34.07 -12.29
CA ASP A 108 -19.00 -35.55 -12.25
C ASP A 108 -20.20 -36.25 -11.56
N GLU A 109 -20.83 -35.61 -10.55
CA GLU A 109 -22.07 -36.10 -9.95
C GLU A 109 -23.30 -35.96 -10.87
N SER A 110 -23.29 -34.98 -11.79
CA SER A 110 -24.41 -34.73 -12.70
C SER A 110 -24.42 -35.65 -13.94
N GLU A 111 -23.26 -36.23 -14.30
CA GLU A 111 -23.12 -37.20 -15.40
C GLU A 111 -23.32 -38.67 -14.97
N SER A 112 -23.60 -38.93 -13.69
CA SER A 112 -23.80 -40.27 -13.08
C SER A 112 -25.26 -40.71 -12.95
#